data_AF-A0A396AG41-F1
#
_entry.id   AF-A0A396AG41-F1
#
_cell.length_a   1.000
_cell.length_b   1.000
_cell.length_c   1.000
_cell.angle_alpha   90.00
_cell.angle_beta   90.00
_cell.angle_gamma   90.00
#
_symmetry.space_group_name_H-M   'P 1'
#
loop_
_entity.id
_entity.type
_entity.pdbx_description
1 polymer ?
#
loop_
_entity_poly.entity_id
_entity_poly.type
_entity_poly.pdbx_seq_one_letter_code
_entity_poly.pdbx_strand_id
1 'polypeptide(L)'
;MKALDLLATEENIYTTFIDDAIGRDADVFSFVSFLNSLDSGTVIALNARWGEGKTFFVKQTKLVLEAFNPYYENIEHREEIKKTWEKLRKKQEIEIQPFVTVYYDAWMNDNDEDPVLSLVLAILQEIDGLTSLENERGIMDLAGNVLDCFTGRTVKGVLDSLRGTPPLENIIAMSKTPHTQYLC
;
A
#
# COMPACT_ATOMS: atom_id res chain seq x y z
N MET A 1 -22.37 -7.82 -21.17
CA MET A 1 -22.31 -8.73 -20.00
C MET A 1 -21.83 -7.87 -18.84
N LYS A 2 -22.65 -7.64 -17.80
CA LYS A 2 -22.18 -6.90 -16.60
C LYS A 2 -21.22 -7.83 -15.85
N ALA A 3 -20.05 -7.32 -15.45
CA ALA A 3 -19.18 -8.05 -14.53
C ALA A 3 -20.00 -8.37 -13.26
N LEU A 4 -20.06 -9.64 -12.88
CA LEU A 4 -20.74 -10.09 -11.66
C LEU A 4 -19.90 -9.77 -10.42
N ASP A 5 -18.59 -9.62 -10.59
CA ASP A 5 -17.64 -9.33 -9.53
C ASP A 5 -17.21 -7.87 -9.54
N LEU A 6 -17.28 -7.24 -8.38
CA LEU A 6 -16.78 -5.89 -8.17
C LEU A 6 -15.26 -5.95 -7.98
N LEU A 7 -14.51 -5.40 -8.93
CA LEU A 7 -13.04 -5.36 -8.86
C LEU A 7 -12.56 -4.26 -7.91
N ALA A 8 -11.46 -4.50 -7.20
CA ALA A 8 -10.87 -3.55 -6.25
C ALA A 8 -10.05 -2.44 -6.95
N THR A 9 -10.69 -1.71 -7.87
CA THR A 9 -10.16 -0.50 -8.52
C THR A 9 -10.25 0.69 -7.57
N GLU A 10 -9.44 1.73 -7.79
CA GLU A 10 -9.45 2.94 -6.95
C GLU A 10 -10.85 3.56 -6.85
N GLU A 11 -11.54 3.71 -7.99
CA GLU A 11 -12.92 4.23 -8.04
C GLU A 11 -13.89 3.35 -7.23
N ASN A 12 -13.82 2.01 -7.35
CA ASN A 12 -14.70 1.12 -6.60
C ASN A 12 -14.39 1.15 -5.10
N ILE A 13 -13.12 1.20 -4.73
CA ILE A 13 -12.70 1.33 -3.32
C ILE A 13 -13.23 2.62 -2.72
N TYR A 14 -13.07 3.73 -3.44
CA TYR A 14 -13.55 5.05 -3.05
C TYR A 14 -15.07 5.08 -2.90
N THR A 15 -15.82 4.75 -3.97
CA THR A 15 -17.29 4.82 -3.97
C THR A 15 -17.91 3.90 -2.93
N THR A 16 -17.41 2.67 -2.79
CA THR A 16 -17.92 1.74 -1.77
C THR A 16 -17.63 2.17 -0.33
N PHE A 17 -16.59 2.98 -0.09
CA PHE A 17 -16.31 3.58 1.21
C PHE A 17 -17.20 4.81 1.47
N ILE A 18 -17.39 5.69 0.48
CA ILE A 18 -18.23 6.88 0.68
C ILE A 18 -19.70 6.53 0.89
N ASP A 19 -20.20 5.53 0.16
CA ASP A 19 -21.60 5.12 0.20
C ASP A 19 -21.88 4.01 1.23
N ASP A 20 -20.87 3.53 1.96
CA ASP A 20 -20.92 2.31 2.80
C ASP A 20 -21.61 1.13 2.09
N ALA A 21 -21.42 1.01 0.77
CA ALA A 21 -22.21 0.12 -0.09
C ALA A 21 -22.02 -1.37 0.24
N ILE A 22 -20.95 -1.70 0.96
CA ILE A 22 -20.63 -3.05 1.42
C ILE A 22 -20.71 -3.22 2.93
N GLY A 23 -21.15 -2.19 3.68
CA GLY A 23 -21.43 -2.25 5.12
C GLY A 23 -20.19 -2.47 6.00
N ARG A 24 -19.06 -1.85 5.68
CA ARG A 24 -17.74 -2.10 6.31
C ARG A 24 -17.10 -0.90 6.98
N ASP A 25 -17.74 0.25 6.92
CA ASP A 25 -17.15 1.49 7.45
C ASP A 25 -16.80 1.39 8.94
N ALA A 26 -17.63 0.72 9.74
CA ALA A 26 -17.36 0.50 11.16
C ALA A 26 -16.13 -0.42 11.40
N ASP A 27 -15.92 -1.39 10.52
CA ASP A 27 -14.77 -2.30 10.59
C ASP A 27 -13.49 -1.56 10.18
N VAL A 28 -13.54 -0.78 9.09
CA VAL A 28 -12.43 0.07 8.65
C VAL A 28 -12.08 1.08 9.74
N PHE A 29 -13.10 1.69 10.37
CA PHE A 29 -12.91 2.59 11.50
C PHE A 29 -12.18 1.91 12.67
N SER A 30 -12.65 0.75 13.08
CA SER A 30 -12.07 0.00 14.19
C SER A 30 -10.64 -0.42 13.87
N PHE A 31 -10.37 -0.82 12.63
CA PHE A 31 -9.06 -1.31 12.21
C PHE A 31 -8.02 -0.21 12.08
N VAL A 32 -8.35 0.93 11.44
CA VAL A 32 -7.44 2.09 11.41
C VAL A 32 -7.16 2.60 12.82
N SER A 33 -8.16 2.63 13.71
CA SER A 33 -7.96 3.00 15.12
C SER A 33 -7.03 2.03 15.84
N PHE A 34 -7.18 0.72 15.57
CA PHE A 34 -6.30 -0.31 16.10
C PHE A 34 -4.87 -0.14 15.58
N LEU A 35 -4.67 0.02 14.25
CA LEU A 35 -3.36 0.27 13.64
C LEU A 35 -2.68 1.49 14.25
N ASN A 36 -3.43 2.57 14.47
CA ASN A 36 -2.94 3.82 15.07
C ASN A 36 -2.55 3.69 16.55
N SER A 37 -2.95 2.60 17.22
CA SER A 37 -2.57 2.32 18.60
C SER A 37 -1.33 1.43 18.74
N LEU A 38 -0.81 0.89 17.63
CA LEU A 38 0.38 0.04 17.64
C LEU A 38 1.65 0.88 17.77
N ASP A 39 2.58 0.43 18.61
CA ASP A 39 3.85 1.10 18.92
C ASP A 39 5.09 0.32 18.43
N SER A 40 4.88 -0.82 17.78
CA SER A 40 5.94 -1.76 17.40
C SER A 40 5.60 -2.53 16.13
N GLY A 41 6.64 -3.10 15.50
CA GLY A 41 6.51 -3.91 14.29
C GLY A 41 5.59 -5.12 14.53
N THR A 42 4.41 -5.07 13.93
CA THR A 42 3.34 -6.05 14.14
C THR A 42 2.94 -6.71 12.83
N VAL A 43 2.80 -8.03 12.84
CA VAL A 43 2.24 -8.80 11.72
C VAL A 43 0.79 -9.13 12.01
N ILE A 44 -0.12 -8.71 11.13
CA ILE A 44 -1.56 -8.92 11.27
C ILE A 44 -2.03 -9.86 10.17
N ALA A 45 -2.65 -10.98 10.55
CA ALA A 45 -3.29 -11.90 9.62
C ALA A 45 -4.81 -11.64 9.58
N LEU A 46 -5.33 -11.20 8.44
CA LEU A 46 -6.76 -10.99 8.22
C LEU A 46 -7.43 -12.28 7.74
N ASN A 47 -8.19 -12.93 8.63
CA ASN A 47 -8.89 -14.18 8.32
C ASN A 47 -10.35 -13.91 7.86
N ALA A 48 -10.67 -14.28 6.62
CA ALA A 48 -12.04 -14.31 6.10
C ALA A 48 -12.13 -15.30 4.94
N ARG A 49 -13.34 -15.71 4.54
CA ARG A 49 -13.55 -16.60 3.39
C ARG A 49 -13.15 -15.93 2.06
N TRP A 50 -12.94 -16.72 1.02
CA TRP A 50 -12.73 -16.18 -0.32
C TRP A 50 -14.01 -15.49 -0.80
N GLY A 51 -13.88 -14.38 -1.54
CA GLY A 51 -15.02 -13.54 -1.95
C GLY A 51 -15.52 -12.55 -0.88
N GLU A 52 -15.08 -12.67 0.37
CA GLU A 52 -15.49 -11.75 1.47
C GLU A 52 -14.77 -10.40 1.42
N GLY A 53 -14.35 -9.90 0.26
CA GLY A 53 -13.83 -8.53 0.12
C GLY A 53 -12.59 -8.17 0.98
N LYS A 54 -11.72 -9.13 1.32
CA LYS A 54 -10.49 -8.83 2.10
C LYS A 54 -9.64 -7.74 1.44
N THR A 55 -9.48 -7.82 0.13
CA THR A 55 -8.77 -6.81 -0.67
C THR A 55 -9.45 -5.44 -0.60
N PHE A 56 -10.78 -5.40 -0.64
CA PHE A 56 -11.53 -4.15 -0.47
C PHE A 56 -11.24 -3.53 0.89
N PHE A 57 -11.33 -4.32 1.96
CA PHE A 57 -11.07 -3.86 3.31
C PHE A 57 -9.65 -3.31 3.50
N VAL A 58 -8.62 -4.01 3.01
CA VAL A 58 -7.22 -3.54 3.08
C VAL A 58 -7.03 -2.25 2.29
N LYS A 59 -7.59 -2.15 1.08
CA LYS A 59 -7.45 -0.95 0.25
C LYS A 59 -8.26 0.24 0.77
N GLN A 60 -9.45 0.04 1.35
CA GLN A 60 -10.20 1.09 2.04
C GLN A 60 -9.45 1.59 3.28
N THR A 61 -8.79 0.69 4.01
CA THR A 61 -7.90 1.06 5.12
C THR A 61 -6.74 1.93 4.62
N LYS A 62 -6.05 1.52 3.54
CA LYS A 62 -4.99 2.32 2.89
C LYS A 62 -5.51 3.70 2.49
N LEU A 63 -6.66 3.77 1.82
CA LEU A 63 -7.31 5.02 1.38
C LEU A 63 -7.48 6.03 2.53
N VAL A 64 -7.99 5.56 3.68
CA VAL A 64 -8.15 6.42 4.87
C VAL A 64 -6.79 6.88 5.40
N LEU A 65 -5.85 5.95 5.60
CA LEU A 65 -4.53 6.27 6.15
C LEU A 65 -3.79 7.33 5.30
N GLU A 66 -3.83 7.21 3.98
CA GLU A 66 -3.21 8.15 3.03
C GLU A 66 -3.90 9.51 3.03
N ALA A 67 -5.24 9.54 3.13
CA ALA A 67 -5.97 10.80 3.22
C ALA A 67 -5.58 11.62 4.46
N PHE A 68 -5.20 10.98 5.56
CA PHE A 68 -4.71 11.63 6.78
C PHE A 68 -3.19 11.84 6.82
N ASN A 69 -2.44 11.27 5.88
CA ASN A 69 -1.00 11.47 5.82
C ASN A 69 -0.66 12.79 5.05
N PRO A 70 0.06 13.75 5.69
CA PRO A 70 0.44 15.02 5.06
C PRO A 70 1.52 14.89 3.96
N TYR A 71 2.25 13.77 3.89
CA TYR A 71 3.31 13.56 2.91
C TYR A 71 2.80 13.10 1.55
N TYR A 72 1.58 12.56 1.48
CA TYR A 72 0.94 12.29 0.20
C TYR A 72 0.43 13.62 -0.35
N GLU A 73 0.87 14.02 -1.54
CA GLU A 73 0.30 15.17 -2.25
C GLU A 73 -0.85 14.71 -3.17
N ASN A 74 -1.78 15.61 -3.49
CA ASN A 74 -2.80 15.40 -4.54
C ASN A 74 -3.72 14.16 -4.43
N ILE A 75 -3.97 13.64 -3.21
CA ILE A 75 -4.96 12.59 -2.98
C ILE A 75 -6.35 13.05 -3.43
N GLU A 76 -6.89 12.37 -4.43
CA GLU A 76 -8.24 12.61 -4.95
C GLU A 76 -9.27 12.43 -3.84
N HIS A 77 -10.27 13.32 -3.79
CA HIS A 77 -11.35 13.27 -2.80
C HIS A 77 -10.92 13.29 -1.31
N ARG A 78 -9.69 13.72 -0.98
CA ARG A 78 -9.14 13.72 0.39
C ARG A 78 -10.13 14.23 1.44
N GLU A 79 -10.71 15.40 1.21
CA GLU A 79 -11.60 16.05 2.19
C GLU A 79 -12.92 15.29 2.37
N GLU A 80 -13.40 14.61 1.33
CA GLU A 80 -14.59 13.77 1.40
C GLU A 80 -14.32 12.48 2.19
N ILE A 81 -13.16 11.85 1.96
CA ILE A 81 -12.69 10.67 2.71
C ILE A 81 -12.58 11.02 4.20
N LYS A 82 -11.90 12.13 4.53
CA LYS A 82 -11.77 12.62 5.92
C LYS A 82 -13.13 12.88 6.56
N LYS A 83 -14.04 13.54 5.84
CA LYS A 83 -15.39 13.83 6.34
C LYS A 83 -16.19 12.57 6.60
N THR A 84 -16.09 11.55 5.75
CA THR A 84 -16.74 10.25 5.96
C THR A 84 -16.16 9.55 7.19
N TRP A 85 -14.84 9.53 7.33
CA TRP A 85 -14.17 9.02 8.52
C TRP A 85 -14.61 9.73 9.82
N GLU A 86 -14.66 11.06 9.82
CA GLU A 86 -15.06 11.86 10.98
C GLU A 86 -16.49 11.58 11.45
N LYS A 87 -17.42 11.28 10.52
CA LYS A 87 -18.79 10.85 10.88
C LYS A 87 -18.78 9.56 11.70
N LEU A 88 -17.89 8.62 11.37
CA LEU A 88 -17.79 7.31 12.05
C LEU A 88 -17.21 7.45 13.46
N ARG A 89 -16.32 8.42 13.68
CA ARG A 89 -15.62 8.68 14.96
C ARG A 89 -16.56 8.99 16.13
N LYS A 90 -17.81 9.41 15.90
CA LYS A 90 -18.88 9.61 16.93
C LYS A 90 -18.38 10.18 18.28
N LYS A 91 -17.57 11.25 18.23
CA LYS A 91 -16.94 11.99 19.37
C LYS A 91 -15.68 11.38 20.01
N GLN A 92 -15.17 10.24 19.55
CA GLN A 92 -13.85 9.77 20.01
C GLN A 92 -12.79 10.77 19.53
N GLU A 93 -11.76 11.06 20.32
CA GLU A 93 -10.63 11.91 19.90
C GLU A 93 -9.45 11.05 19.44
N ILE A 94 -9.52 10.63 18.17
CA ILE A 94 -8.45 9.87 17.49
C ILE A 94 -7.75 10.78 16.48
N GLU A 95 -6.48 11.07 16.72
CA GLU A 95 -5.57 11.69 15.77
C GLU A 95 -4.81 10.58 15.04
N ILE A 96 -5.02 10.46 13.74
CA ILE A 96 -4.33 9.47 12.91
C ILE A 96 -2.91 9.97 12.67
N GLN A 97 -1.92 9.19 13.10
CA GLN A 97 -0.52 9.44 12.83
C GLN A 97 -0.23 9.24 11.33
N PRO A 98 0.78 9.90 10.74
CA PRO A 98 1.15 9.66 9.35
C PRO A 98 1.59 8.20 9.11
N PHE A 99 0.93 7.51 8.17
CA PHE A 99 1.29 6.16 7.73
C PHE A 99 1.78 6.17 6.28
N VAL A 100 3.00 5.67 6.03
CA VAL A 100 3.41 5.28 4.67
C VAL A 100 2.89 3.88 4.40
N THR A 101 2.03 3.72 3.40
CA THR A 101 1.27 2.50 3.15
C THR A 101 1.71 1.84 1.86
N VAL A 102 2.21 0.60 1.93
CA VAL A 102 2.62 -0.15 0.75
C VAL A 102 1.67 -1.32 0.54
N TYR A 103 1.04 -1.39 -0.63
CA TYR A 103 0.22 -2.54 -1.02
C TYR A 103 1.04 -3.46 -1.92
N TYR A 104 1.35 -4.66 -1.42
CA TYR A 104 2.09 -5.67 -2.16
C TYR A 104 1.19 -6.88 -2.44
N ASP A 105 0.92 -7.14 -3.72
CA ASP A 105 0.13 -8.30 -4.14
C ASP A 105 1.04 -9.52 -4.27
N ALA A 106 1.09 -10.34 -3.21
CA ALA A 106 1.96 -11.50 -3.18
C ALA A 106 1.60 -12.56 -4.23
N TRP A 107 0.36 -12.59 -4.74
CA TRP A 107 -0.03 -13.53 -5.78
C TRP A 107 0.47 -13.08 -7.15
N MET A 108 0.37 -11.79 -7.45
CA MET A 108 0.89 -11.23 -8.70
C MET A 108 2.41 -11.33 -8.82
N ASN A 109 3.12 -11.34 -7.70
CA ASN A 109 4.58 -11.35 -7.64
C ASN A 109 5.15 -12.70 -7.15
N ASP A 110 4.35 -13.78 -7.15
CA ASP A 110 4.76 -15.08 -6.61
C ASP A 110 5.88 -15.76 -7.42
N ASN A 111 6.06 -15.33 -8.68
CA ASN A 111 7.09 -15.82 -9.59
C ASN A 111 8.41 -15.02 -9.53
N ASP A 112 8.51 -13.99 -8.69
CA ASP A 112 9.74 -13.20 -8.56
C ASP A 112 10.87 -14.04 -7.96
N GLU A 113 12.06 -13.94 -8.56
CA GLU A 113 13.23 -14.73 -8.13
C GLU A 113 13.70 -14.39 -6.71
N ASP A 114 13.54 -13.12 -6.30
CA ASP A 114 13.87 -12.64 -4.95
C ASP A 114 12.67 -11.86 -4.36
N PRO A 115 11.84 -12.50 -3.49
CA PRO A 115 10.66 -11.86 -2.92
C PRO A 115 11.01 -10.73 -1.93
N VAL A 116 12.21 -10.74 -1.35
CA VAL A 116 12.66 -9.64 -0.46
C VAL A 116 12.98 -8.43 -1.30
N LEU A 117 13.70 -8.60 -2.40
CA LEU A 117 13.99 -7.51 -3.33
C LEU A 117 12.70 -6.93 -3.94
N SER A 118 11.77 -7.80 -4.33
CA SER A 118 10.45 -7.40 -4.85
C SER A 118 9.68 -6.50 -3.86
N LEU A 119 9.65 -6.89 -2.58
CA LEU A 119 9.03 -6.08 -1.53
C LEU A 119 9.76 -4.76 -1.28
N VAL A 120 11.10 -4.76 -1.26
CA VAL A 120 11.91 -3.54 -1.10
C VAL A 120 11.64 -2.57 -2.25
N LEU A 121 11.56 -3.05 -3.48
CA LEU A 121 11.23 -2.22 -4.64
C LEU A 121 9.82 -1.63 -4.55
N ALA A 122 8.83 -2.40 -4.09
CA ALA A 122 7.49 -1.88 -3.87
C ALA A 122 7.45 -0.74 -2.83
N ILE A 123 8.25 -0.87 -1.76
CA ILE A 123 8.40 0.20 -0.76
C ILE A 123 9.07 1.44 -1.35
N LEU A 124 10.12 1.26 -2.15
CA LEU A 124 10.84 2.36 -2.77
C LEU A 124 9.98 3.11 -3.78
N GLN A 125 9.17 2.41 -4.57
CA GLN A 125 8.22 3.02 -5.50
C GLN A 125 7.19 3.88 -4.77
N GLU A 126 6.69 3.41 -3.63
CA GLU A 126 5.76 4.19 -2.81
C GLU A 126 6.44 5.46 -2.28
N ILE A 127 7.66 5.35 -1.73
CA ILE A 127 8.37 6.51 -1.18
C ILE A 127 8.80 7.49 -2.28
N ASP A 128 9.27 7.00 -3.43
CA ASP A 128 9.59 7.83 -4.59
C ASP A 128 8.35 8.57 -5.13
N GLY A 129 7.16 7.96 -5.05
CA GLY A 129 5.91 8.67 -5.31
C GLY A 129 5.63 9.83 -4.33
N LEU A 130 6.14 9.74 -3.09
CA LEU A 130 6.00 10.76 -2.04
C LEU A 130 7.10 11.83 -2.09
N THR A 131 8.25 11.50 -2.64
CA THR A 131 9.42 12.37 -2.67
C THR A 131 9.88 12.56 -4.10
N SER A 132 10.03 13.79 -4.57
CA SER A 132 10.60 14.06 -5.90
C SER A 132 12.10 13.73 -5.96
N LEU A 133 12.49 12.45 -5.85
CA LEU A 133 13.89 12.04 -5.89
C LEU A 133 14.39 12.15 -7.32
N GLU A 134 15.03 13.28 -7.62
CA GLU A 134 15.50 13.58 -8.97
C GLU A 134 16.80 12.84 -9.34
N ASN A 135 17.41 12.05 -8.43
CA ASN A 135 18.70 11.39 -8.73
C ASN A 135 18.85 9.96 -8.22
N GLU A 136 19.58 9.15 -9.00
CA GLU A 136 19.84 7.72 -8.75
C GLU A 136 20.54 7.46 -7.41
N ARG A 137 21.35 8.41 -6.90
CA ARG A 137 22.07 8.25 -5.63
C ARG A 137 21.11 8.29 -4.44
N GLY A 138 20.15 9.23 -4.43
CA GLY A 138 19.16 9.35 -3.37
C GLY A 138 18.30 8.11 -3.26
N ILE A 139 17.92 7.51 -4.39
CA ILE A 139 17.13 6.27 -4.39
C ILE A 139 17.97 5.08 -3.89
N MET A 140 19.24 5.00 -4.24
CA MET A 140 20.15 3.96 -3.74
C MET A 140 20.41 4.07 -2.24
N ASP A 141 20.60 5.28 -1.72
CA ASP A 141 20.76 5.51 -0.28
C ASP A 141 19.47 5.13 0.48
N LEU A 142 18.30 5.47 -0.07
CA LEU A 142 17.01 5.07 0.47
C LEU A 142 16.83 3.54 0.45
N ALA A 143 17.18 2.88 -0.65
CA ALA A 143 17.15 1.43 -0.78
C ALA A 143 18.03 0.74 0.26
N GLY A 144 19.23 1.28 0.49
CA GLY A 144 20.13 0.81 1.54
C GLY A 144 19.51 0.92 2.93
N ASN A 145 18.93 2.08 3.26
CA ASN A 145 18.28 2.32 4.54
C ASN A 145 17.06 1.42 4.79
N VAL A 146 16.20 1.24 3.78
CA VAL A 146 15.03 0.34 3.87
C VAL A 146 15.52 -1.09 4.12
N LEU A 147 16.50 -1.55 3.38
CA LEU A 147 17.02 -2.90 3.51
C LEU A 147 17.73 -3.14 4.86
N ASP A 148 18.47 -2.16 5.37
CA ASP A 148 19.08 -2.24 6.70
C ASP A 148 18.01 -2.46 7.79
N CYS A 149 16.85 -1.80 7.66
CA CYS A 149 15.71 -2.01 8.56
C CYS A 149 15.16 -3.45 8.49
N PHE A 150 15.11 -4.08 7.32
CA PHE A 150 14.59 -5.45 7.16
C PHE A 150 15.59 -6.54 7.54
N THR A 151 16.87 -6.35 7.19
CA THR A 151 17.88 -7.40 7.29
C THR A 151 18.70 -7.34 8.58
N GLY A 152 18.69 -6.20 9.28
CA GLY A 152 19.50 -5.97 10.48
C GLY A 152 21.01 -6.12 10.24
N ARG A 153 21.46 -6.05 8.98
CA ARG A 153 22.85 -6.25 8.55
C ARG A 153 23.24 -5.16 7.57
N THR A 154 24.53 -4.79 7.57
CA THR A 154 25.09 -3.73 6.72
C THR A 154 24.97 -4.06 5.22
N VAL A 155 24.17 -3.24 4.51
CA VAL A 155 23.90 -2.98 3.06
C VAL A 155 24.77 -3.61 1.94
N LYS A 156 26.00 -4.07 2.20
CA LYS A 156 27.04 -4.25 1.17
C LYS A 156 26.68 -5.27 0.07
N GLY A 157 25.93 -6.32 0.39
CA GLY A 157 25.60 -7.39 -0.57
C GLY A 157 24.42 -7.09 -1.51
N VAL A 158 23.50 -6.21 -1.11
CA VAL A 158 22.31 -5.88 -1.92
C VAL A 158 22.52 -4.61 -2.74
N LEU A 159 23.37 -3.69 -2.27
CA LEU A 159 23.83 -2.56 -3.09
C LEU A 159 24.48 -3.06 -4.39
N ASP A 160 25.17 -4.21 -4.35
CA ASP A 160 25.78 -4.82 -5.52
C ASP A 160 24.73 -5.46 -6.47
N SER A 161 23.62 -5.98 -5.95
CA SER A 161 22.47 -6.44 -6.75
C SER A 161 21.74 -5.28 -7.43
N LEU A 162 21.54 -4.16 -6.72
CA LEU A 162 20.90 -2.95 -7.25
C LEU A 162 21.76 -2.23 -8.31
N ARG A 163 23.09 -2.31 -8.20
CA ARG A 163 24.03 -1.80 -9.21
C ARG A 163 24.00 -2.56 -10.54
N GLY A 164 23.53 -3.81 -10.51
CA GLY A 164 23.41 -4.66 -11.71
C GLY A 164 22.05 -4.62 -12.38
N THR A 165 21.02 -4.12 -11.68
CA THR A 165 19.68 -3.97 -12.25
C THR A 165 19.59 -2.69 -13.09
N PRO A 166 18.90 -2.73 -14.25
CA PRO A 166 18.69 -1.54 -15.05
C PRO A 166 17.93 -0.46 -14.25
N PRO A 167 17.96 0.82 -14.69
CA PRO A 167 17.26 1.92 -14.01
C PRO A 167 15.88 1.49 -13.50
N LEU A 168 15.46 1.97 -12.32
CA LEU A 168 14.16 1.62 -11.73
C LEU A 168 13.00 1.70 -12.74
N GLU A 169 13.08 2.66 -13.65
CA GLU A 169 12.18 2.83 -14.81
C GLU A 169 12.05 1.58 -15.70
N ASN A 170 13.14 0.85 -15.95
CA ASN A 170 13.16 -0.39 -16.72
C ASN A 170 12.61 -1.58 -15.93
N ILE A 171 12.84 -1.65 -14.61
CA ILE A 171 12.25 -2.69 -13.75
C ILE A 171 10.73 -2.47 -13.64
N ILE A 172 10.30 -1.21 -13.51
CA ILE A 172 8.89 -0.79 -13.55
C ILE A 172 8.25 -1.12 -14.90
N ALA A 173 8.96 -0.95 -16.02
CA ALA A 173 8.45 -1.33 -17.34
C ALA A 173 8.28 -2.85 -17.49
N MET A 174 9.15 -3.65 -16.85
CA MET A 174 9.06 -5.11 -16.86
C MET A 174 7.93 -5.64 -15.97
N SER A 175 7.64 -5.03 -14.81
CA SER A 175 6.51 -5.40 -13.95
C SER A 175 5.15 -4.91 -14.45
N LYS A 176 5.13 -3.84 -15.28
CA LYS A 176 3.91 -3.33 -15.95
C LYS A 176 3.56 -4.03 -17.25
N THR A 177 4.35 -5.01 -17.70
CA THR A 177 3.96 -5.82 -18.86
C THR A 177 2.69 -6.59 -18.49
N PRO A 178 1.55 -6.38 -19.18
CA PRO A 178 0.34 -7.11 -18.86
C PRO A 178 0.57 -8.57 -19.24
N HIS A 179 0.92 -9.41 -18.28
CA HIS A 179 0.76 -10.83 -18.45
C HIS A 179 -0.74 -11.08 -18.57
N THR A 180 -1.17 -11.29 -19.82
CA THR A 180 -2.49 -11.76 -20.19
C THR A 180 -2.93 -12.81 -19.17
N GLN A 181 -3.99 -12.50 -18.42
CA GLN A 181 -4.64 -13.43 -17.51
C GLN A 181 -5.01 -14.68 -18.30
N TYR A 182 -4.21 -15.73 -18.18
CA TYR A 182 -4.69 -17.07 -18.47
C TYR A 182 -5.31 -17.59 -17.17
N LEU A 183 -6.64 -17.51 -17.15
CA LEU A 183 -7.52 -18.19 -16.21
C LEU A 183 -7.16 -19.68 -16.11
N CYS A 184 -6.97 -20.15 -14.88
CA CYS A 184 -7.45 -21.45 -14.41
C CYS A 184 -7.92 -21.28 -12.96
#